data_AF-G4ZL52-F1
#
_entry.id   AF-G4ZL52-F1
#
_cell.length_a   1.000
_cell.length_b   1.000
_cell.length_c   1.000
_cell.angle_alpha   90.00
_cell.angle_beta   90.00
_cell.angle_gamma   90.00
#
_symmetry.space_group_name_H-M   'P 1'
#
loop_
_entity.id
_entity.type
_entity.pdbx_description
1 polymer ?
#
loop_
_entity_poly.entity_id
_entity_poly.type
_entity_poly.pdbx_seq_one_letter_code
_entity_poly.pdbx_strand_id
1 'polypeptide(L)'
;VAGFRALCASRKAPPISKSLQLRIVELTGGYIQQHVVGLGRIWFILTTVCFATLWTQRNRVVFEDEETSESSVAEFQVAGTRQIQAVARHESRDPKTADNGAALQLCLDSSLSMPTNPSRQTFRQAAPGLCWKQSKPI
;
A
#
# COMPACT_ATOMS: atom_id res chain seq x y z
N VAL A 1 -15.61 6.99 7.34
CA VAL A 1 -14.88 5.71 7.53
C VAL A 1 -15.58 4.50 6.91
N ALA A 2 -16.91 4.51 6.73
CA ALA A 2 -17.66 3.42 6.08
C ALA A 2 -17.23 3.09 4.62
N GLY A 3 -16.84 4.10 3.84
CA GLY A 3 -16.46 3.90 2.42
C GLY A 3 -15.18 3.10 2.19
N PHE A 4 -14.15 3.25 3.02
CA PHE A 4 -12.86 2.57 2.81
C PHE A 4 -12.96 1.05 2.99
N ARG A 5 -13.66 0.59 4.05
CA ARG A 5 -13.89 -0.84 4.29
C ARG A 5 -14.67 -1.49 3.14
N ALA A 6 -15.68 -0.79 2.60
CA ALA A 6 -16.45 -1.26 1.46
C ALA A 6 -15.59 -1.36 0.18
N LEU A 7 -14.71 -0.37 -0.06
CA LEU A 7 -13.77 -0.40 -1.19
C LEU A 7 -12.80 -1.59 -1.07
N CYS A 8 -12.21 -1.82 0.11
CA CYS A 8 -11.37 -2.98 0.38
C CYS A 8 -12.11 -4.32 0.16
N ALA A 9 -13.33 -4.46 0.68
CA ALA A 9 -14.14 -5.67 0.52
C ALA A 9 -14.52 -5.92 -0.95
N SER A 10 -14.82 -4.85 -1.70
CA SER A 10 -15.17 -4.93 -3.13
C SER A 10 -13.96 -5.14 -4.06
N ARG A 11 -12.73 -5.14 -3.53
CA ARG A 11 -11.47 -5.19 -4.29
C ARG A 11 -11.34 -4.13 -5.39
N LYS A 12 -12.14 -3.06 -5.32
CA LYS A 12 -12.06 -1.93 -6.25
C LYS A 12 -11.04 -0.92 -5.72
N ALA A 13 -10.18 -0.45 -6.62
CA ALA A 13 -9.25 0.62 -6.29
C ALA A 13 -10.04 1.83 -5.78
N PRO A 14 -9.62 2.45 -4.67
CA PRO A 14 -10.28 3.64 -4.16
C PRO A 14 -10.13 4.77 -5.16
N PRO A 15 -11.09 5.71 -5.23
CA PRO A 15 -10.92 6.93 -5.99
C PRO A 15 -9.63 7.65 -5.58
N ILE A 16 -8.88 8.13 -6.56
CA ILE A 16 -7.62 8.82 -6.33
C ILE A 16 -7.93 10.14 -5.60
N SER A 17 -7.22 10.41 -4.50
CA SER A 17 -7.49 11.61 -3.71
C SER A 17 -7.10 12.87 -4.49
N LYS A 18 -7.87 13.95 -4.30
CA LYS A 18 -7.55 15.27 -4.90
C LYS A 18 -6.14 15.74 -4.55
N SER A 19 -5.69 15.48 -3.32
CA SER A 19 -4.34 15.81 -2.87
C SER A 19 -3.25 15.09 -3.67
N LEU A 20 -3.44 13.81 -3.98
CA LEU A 20 -2.48 13.04 -4.77
C LEU A 20 -2.53 13.48 -6.24
N GLN A 21 -3.71 13.79 -6.78
CA GLN A 21 -3.84 14.34 -8.13
C GLN A 21 -3.10 15.68 -8.26
N LEU A 22 -3.33 16.63 -7.34
CA LEU A 22 -2.64 17.92 -7.33
C LEU A 22 -1.12 17.74 -7.26
N ARG A 23 -0.65 16.80 -6.44
CA ARG A 23 0.80 16.53 -6.34
C ARG A 23 1.39 16.00 -7.65
N ILE A 24 0.68 15.12 -8.34
CA ILE A 24 1.10 14.63 -9.66
C ILE A 24 1.14 15.79 -10.66
N VAL A 25 0.13 16.66 -10.65
CA VAL A 25 0.10 17.86 -11.49
C VAL A 25 1.28 18.79 -11.18
N GLU A 26 1.61 19.03 -9.91
CA GLU A 26 2.77 19.83 -9.51
C GLU A 26 4.09 19.26 -10.03
N LEU A 27 4.26 17.93 -9.99
CA LEU A 27 5.51 17.27 -10.37
C LEU A 27 5.67 17.07 -11.88
N THR A 28 4.56 16.95 -12.62
CA THR A 28 4.59 16.56 -14.04
C THR A 28 4.00 17.61 -14.99
N GLY A 29 3.40 18.68 -14.45
CA GLY A 29 2.72 19.73 -15.21
C GLY A 29 1.32 19.33 -15.72
N GLY A 30 0.85 18.11 -15.43
CA GLY A 30 -0.46 17.64 -15.89
C GLY A 30 -0.95 16.38 -15.18
N TYR A 31 -2.19 15.97 -15.48
CA TYR A 31 -2.74 14.71 -14.99
C TYR A 31 -3.34 13.91 -16.15
N ILE A 32 -2.57 12.94 -16.63
CA ILE A 32 -2.92 12.11 -17.78
C ILE A 32 -3.39 10.71 -17.38
N GLN A 33 -4.02 10.00 -18.34
CA GLN A 33 -4.58 8.68 -18.15
C GLN A 33 -3.55 7.64 -17.65
N GLN A 34 -2.28 7.77 -18.05
CA GLN A 34 -1.21 6.87 -17.59
C GLN A 34 -1.01 6.91 -16.07
N HIS A 35 -1.27 8.05 -15.41
CA HIS A 35 -1.20 8.14 -13.95
C HIS A 35 -2.36 7.39 -13.28
N VAL A 36 -3.57 7.44 -13.87
CA VAL A 36 -4.73 6.68 -13.38
C VAL A 36 -4.43 5.18 -13.45
N VAL A 37 -3.89 4.73 -14.58
CA VAL A 37 -3.50 3.33 -14.79
C VAL A 37 -2.37 2.93 -13.82
N GLY A 38 -1.32 3.76 -13.69
CA GLY A 38 -0.20 3.53 -12.78
C GLY A 38 -0.65 3.39 -11.33
N LEU A 39 -1.53 4.28 -10.85
CA LEU A 39 -2.08 4.22 -9.50
C LEU A 39 -2.99 2.99 -9.27
N GLY A 40 -3.76 2.60 -10.28
CA GLY A 40 -4.54 1.35 -10.23
C GLY A 40 -3.63 0.11 -10.10
N ARG A 41 -2.49 0.10 -10.79
CA ARG A 41 -1.49 -0.97 -10.70
C ARG A 41 -0.79 -0.99 -9.35
N ILE A 42 -0.43 0.17 -8.80
CA ILE A 42 0.10 0.29 -7.43
C ILE A 42 -0.90 -0.33 -6.44
N TRP A 43 -2.17 0.02 -6.53
CA TRP A 43 -3.21 -0.57 -5.67
C TRP A 43 -3.26 -2.09 -5.75
N PHE A 44 -3.23 -2.65 -6.97
CA PHE A 44 -3.27 -4.09 -7.17
C PHE A 44 -2.04 -4.80 -6.59
N ILE A 45 -0.85 -4.25 -6.81
CA ILE A 45 0.41 -4.79 -6.26
C ILE A 45 0.37 -4.75 -4.73
N LEU A 46 0.01 -3.60 -4.14
CA LEU A 46 -0.10 -3.45 -2.70
C LEU A 46 -1.15 -4.39 -2.09
N THR A 47 -2.28 -4.61 -2.77
CA THR A 47 -3.30 -5.55 -2.29
C THR A 47 -2.74 -6.97 -2.24
N THR A 48 -2.05 -7.40 -3.30
CA THR A 48 -1.41 -8.72 -3.39
C THR A 48 -0.33 -8.91 -2.32
N VAL A 49 0.56 -7.93 -2.17
CA VAL A 49 1.63 -7.97 -1.17
C VAL A 49 1.04 -7.99 0.24
N CYS A 50 -0.02 -7.24 0.52
CA CYS A 50 -0.69 -7.24 1.81
C CYS A 50 -1.18 -8.64 2.20
N PHE A 51 -1.86 -9.34 1.28
CA PHE A 51 -2.30 -10.72 1.53
C PHE A 51 -1.12 -11.66 1.77
N ALA A 52 -0.04 -11.55 0.99
CA ALA A 52 1.14 -12.37 1.17
C ALA A 52 1.82 -12.11 2.52
N THR A 53 2.01 -10.84 2.91
CA THR A 53 2.61 -10.48 4.19
C THR A 53 1.75 -10.97 5.37
N LEU A 54 0.43 -10.77 5.32
CA LEU A 54 -0.48 -11.27 6.35
C LEU A 54 -0.45 -12.80 6.46
N TRP A 55 -0.37 -13.49 5.32
CA TRP A 55 -0.24 -14.95 5.30
C TRP A 55 1.07 -15.43 5.93
N THR A 56 2.20 -14.83 5.57
CA THR A 56 3.51 -15.15 6.17
C THR A 56 3.51 -14.89 7.67
N GLN A 57 2.95 -13.77 8.11
CA GLN A 57 2.83 -13.42 9.53
C GLN A 57 1.94 -14.41 10.29
N ARG A 58 0.80 -14.82 9.70
CA ARG A 58 -0.03 -15.89 10.27
C ARG A 58 0.77 -17.19 10.42
N ASN A 59 1.56 -17.57 9.42
CA ASN A 59 2.32 -18.82 9.47
C ASN A 59 3.39 -18.79 10.56
N ARG A 60 4.10 -17.67 10.73
CA ARG A 60 5.06 -17.50 11.82
C ARG A 60 4.41 -17.68 13.19
N VAL A 61 3.24 -17.06 13.40
CA VAL A 61 2.50 -17.20 14.66
C VAL A 61 2.02 -18.65 14.90
N VAL A 62 1.53 -19.33 13.85
CA VAL A 62 0.93 -20.66 14.00
C VAL A 62 1.98 -21.78 14.08
N PHE A 63 3.09 -21.65 13.36
CA PHE A 63 4.06 -22.73 13.17
C PHE A 63 5.45 -22.46 13.77
N GLU A 64 5.78 -21.19 14.03
CA GLU A 64 7.10 -20.77 14.56
C GLU A 64 6.99 -20.15 15.96
N ASP A 65 5.77 -20.12 16.55
CA ASP A 65 5.46 -19.58 17.89
C ASP A 65 5.91 -18.12 18.09
N GLU A 66 6.01 -17.35 16.99
CA GLU A 66 6.34 -15.93 17.04
C GLU A 66 5.14 -15.06 17.49
N GLU A 67 5.39 -14.00 18.25
CA GLU A 67 4.36 -13.03 18.63
C GLU A 67 3.95 -12.11 17.47
N THR A 68 2.67 -11.72 17.43
CA THR A 68 2.17 -10.74 16.45
C THR A 68 2.83 -9.37 16.67
N SER A 69 3.77 -9.02 15.80
CA SER A 69 4.50 -7.75 15.86
C SER A 69 3.89 -6.66 14.98
N GLU A 70 4.06 -5.39 15.37
CA GLU A 70 3.84 -4.22 14.52
C GLU A 70 4.72 -4.21 13.25
N SER A 71 5.72 -5.11 13.17
CA SER A 71 6.58 -5.35 12.01
C SER A 71 5.79 -5.57 10.72
N SER A 72 4.59 -6.15 10.78
CA SER A 72 3.78 -6.48 9.58
C SER A 72 3.52 -5.27 8.66
N VAL A 73 3.32 -4.07 9.22
CA VAL A 73 3.11 -2.85 8.42
C VAL A 73 4.41 -2.38 7.77
N ALA A 74 5.54 -2.46 8.49
CA ALA A 74 6.84 -2.07 7.97
C ALA A 74 7.31 -3.06 6.88
N GLU A 75 7.17 -4.37 7.12
CA GLU A 75 7.44 -5.42 6.15
C GLU A 75 6.57 -5.26 4.89
N PHE A 76 5.28 -4.98 5.07
CA PHE A 76 4.37 -4.70 3.97
C PHE A 76 4.83 -3.47 3.14
N GLN A 77 5.18 -2.37 3.81
CA GLN A 77 5.64 -1.15 3.14
C GLN A 77 6.93 -1.38 2.35
N VAL A 78 7.89 -2.09 2.95
CA VAL A 78 9.18 -2.41 2.31
C VAL A 78 8.96 -3.34 1.12
N ALA A 79 8.22 -4.44 1.30
CA ALA A 79 7.95 -5.41 0.25
C ALA A 79 7.14 -4.79 -0.89
N GLY A 80 6.11 -4.01 -0.58
CA GLY A 80 5.26 -3.33 -1.54
C GLY A 80 6.05 -2.33 -2.38
N THR A 81 6.85 -1.49 -1.73
CA THR A 81 7.70 -0.50 -2.41
C THR A 81 8.71 -1.19 -3.33
N ARG A 82 9.40 -2.24 -2.84
CA ARG A 82 10.34 -3.01 -3.66
C ARG A 82 9.68 -3.63 -4.88
N GLN A 83 8.50 -4.23 -4.72
CA GLN A 83 7.80 -4.87 -5.83
C GLN A 83 7.40 -3.84 -6.91
N ILE A 84 6.88 -2.68 -6.51
CA ILE A 84 6.51 -1.61 -7.45
C ILE A 84 7.75 -1.09 -8.18
N GLN A 85 8.84 -0.83 -7.46
CA GLN A 85 10.11 -0.39 -8.07
C GLN A 85 10.67 -1.42 -9.06
N ALA A 86 10.58 -2.72 -8.73
CA ALA A 86 11.04 -3.78 -9.62
C ALA A 86 10.23 -3.80 -10.93
N VAL A 87 8.90 -3.68 -10.83
CA VAL A 87 8.02 -3.61 -12.00
C VAL A 87 8.29 -2.35 -12.82
N ALA A 88 8.39 -1.19 -12.17
CA ALA A 88 8.67 0.08 -12.86
C ALA A 88 10.00 0.02 -13.62
N ARG A 89 11.07 -0.45 -12.97
CA ARG A 89 12.38 -0.64 -13.60
C ARG A 89 12.36 -1.63 -14.74
N HIS A 90 11.60 -2.72 -14.61
CA HIS A 90 11.48 -3.71 -15.67
C HIS A 90 10.81 -3.11 -16.91
N GLU A 91 9.69 -2.41 -16.74
CA GLU A 91 8.96 -1.79 -17.84
C GLU A 91 9.71 -0.61 -18.47
N SER A 92 10.47 0.14 -17.67
CA SER A 92 11.34 1.21 -18.17
C SER A 92 12.49 0.71 -19.05
N ARG A 93 12.80 -0.60 -19.06
CA ARG A 93 13.86 -1.19 -19.90
C ARG A 93 13.38 -1.57 -21.29
N ASP A 94 12.08 -1.78 -21.48
CA ASP A 94 11.51 -2.08 -22.80
C ASP A 94 10.95 -0.78 -23.42
N PRO A 95 11.45 -0.35 -24.60
CA PRO A 95 10.93 0.83 -25.30
C PRO A 95 9.41 0.85 -25.48
N LYS A 96 8.78 -0.33 -25.61
CA LYS A 96 7.31 -0.44 -25.78
C LYS A 96 6.53 -0.13 -24.51
N THR A 97 7.15 -0.30 -23.34
CA THR A 97 6.51 -0.09 -22.04
C THR A 97 7.19 0.99 -21.21
N ALA A 98 8.16 1.71 -21.78
CA ALA A 98 9.00 2.66 -21.05
C ALA A 98 8.18 3.75 -20.36
N ASP A 99 7.19 4.30 -21.06
CA ASP A 99 6.27 5.30 -20.54
C ASP A 99 5.45 4.78 -19.36
N ASN A 100 5.04 3.51 -19.39
CA ASN A 100 4.31 2.87 -18.31
C ASN A 100 5.19 2.71 -17.07
N GLY A 101 6.46 2.31 -17.25
CA GLY A 101 7.43 2.20 -16.16
C GLY A 101 7.73 3.57 -15.53
N ALA A 102 7.92 4.60 -16.35
CA ALA A 102 8.15 5.97 -15.90
C ALA A 102 6.94 6.53 -15.14
N ALA A 103 5.72 6.35 -15.67
CA ALA A 103 4.49 6.77 -15.00
C ALA A 103 4.29 6.05 -13.67
N LEU A 104 4.57 4.74 -13.60
CA LEU A 104 4.46 3.95 -12.38
C LEU A 104 5.44 4.44 -11.29
N GLN A 105 6.69 4.72 -11.67
CA GLN A 105 7.70 5.26 -10.77
C GLN A 105 7.30 6.65 -10.24
N LEU A 106 6.86 7.55 -11.12
CA LEU A 106 6.35 8.88 -10.74
C LEU A 106 5.17 8.81 -9.76
N CYS A 107 4.22 7.90 -10.01
CA CYS A 107 3.09 7.69 -9.11
C CYS A 107 3.51 7.14 -7.74
N LEU A 108 4.51 6.26 -7.70
CA LEU A 108 5.09 5.77 -6.44
C LEU A 108 5.76 6.90 -5.66
N ASP A 109 6.63 7.66 -6.31
CA ASP A 109 7.38 8.76 -5.68
C ASP A 109 6.45 9.85 -5.17
N SER A 110 5.40 10.18 -5.95
CA SER A 110 4.33 11.10 -5.54
C SER A 110 3.59 10.59 -4.29
N SER A 111 3.33 9.27 -4.21
CA SER A 111 2.62 8.67 -3.09
C SER A 111 3.46 8.63 -1.81
N LEU A 112 4.76 8.36 -1.93
CA LEU A 112 5.70 8.31 -0.80
C LEU A 112 6.08 9.71 -0.27
N SER A 113 6.09 10.72 -1.16
CA SER A 113 6.40 12.10 -0.79
C SER A 113 5.26 12.83 -0.09
N MET A 114 4.06 12.24 -0.02
CA MET A 114 2.94 12.84 0.69
C MET A 114 3.27 12.94 2.18
N PRO A 115 3.14 14.13 2.80
CA PRO A 115 3.37 14.27 4.24
C PRO A 115 2.40 13.34 4.97
N THR A 116 2.97 12.50 5.85
CA THR A 116 2.16 11.62 6.70
C THR A 116 1.35 12.52 7.62
N ASN A 117 0.04 12.60 7.39
CA ASN A 117 -0.83 13.43 8.21
C ASN A 117 -0.68 13.00 9.68
N PRO A 118 -0.32 13.90 10.62
CA PRO A 118 -0.09 13.56 12.02
C PRO A 118 -1.33 12.94 12.70
N SER A 119 -2.53 13.17 12.17
CA SER A 119 -3.76 12.49 12.64
C SER A 119 -3.78 10.97 12.42
N ARG A 120 -2.93 10.41 11.53
CA ARG A 120 -2.72 8.95 11.42
C ARG A 120 -1.78 8.41 12.50
N GLN A 121 -0.91 9.24 13.09
CA GLN A 121 -0.11 8.84 14.25
C GLN A 121 -0.99 8.68 15.50
N THR A 122 -2.07 9.45 15.61
CA THR A 122 -3.02 9.30 16.73
C THR A 122 -3.69 7.93 16.75
N PHE A 123 -3.96 7.32 15.58
CA PHE A 123 -4.48 5.94 15.52
C PHE A 123 -3.41 4.88 15.88
N ARG A 124 -2.11 5.17 15.68
CA ARG A 124 -1.01 4.30 16.15
C ARG A 124 -0.83 4.37 17.67
N GLN A 125 -1.15 5.50 18.30
CA GLN A 125 -1.00 5.66 19.75
C GLN A 125 -2.28 5.33 20.55
N ALA A 126 -3.44 5.19 19.91
CA ALA A 126 -4.73 5.00 20.56
C ALA A 126 -5.17 3.53 20.75
N ALA A 127 -4.25 2.56 20.77
CA ALA A 127 -4.61 1.20 21.16
C ALA A 127 -3.65 0.48 22.13
N PRO A 128 -3.25 1.07 23.27
CA PRO A 128 -2.91 0.26 24.42
C PRO A 128 -4.23 -0.17 25.09
N GLY A 129 -4.76 -1.36 24.76
CA GLY A 129 -5.88 -1.89 25.57
C GLY A 129 -6.79 -2.98 25.01
N LEU A 130 -6.66 -3.45 23.76
CA LEU A 130 -7.45 -4.61 23.31
C LEU A 130 -6.71 -5.92 23.62
N CYS A 131 -6.68 -6.23 24.92
CA CYS A 131 -6.34 -7.54 25.45
C CYS A 131 -7.38 -8.56 24.95
N TRP A 132 -7.04 -9.32 23.92
CA TRP A 132 -7.80 -10.52 23.56
C TRP A 132 -7.55 -11.58 24.64
N LYS A 133 -8.34 -11.55 25.72
CA LYS A 133 -8.41 -12.70 26.63
C LYS A 133 -9.03 -13.87 25.85
N GLN A 134 -8.19 -14.82 25.47
CA GLN A 134 -8.64 -16.15 25.07
C GLN A 134 -9.29 -16.83 26.27
N SER A 135 -10.63 -16.88 26.30
CA SER A 135 -11.35 -17.79 27.17
C SER A 135 -11.25 -19.21 26.58
N LYS A 136 -10.50 -20.09 27.23
CA LYS A 136 -10.54 -21.53 26.98
C LYS A 136 -11.93 -22.06 27.41
N PRO A 137 -12.62 -22.88 26.60
CA PRO A 137 -13.71 -23.69 27.12
C PRO A 137 -13.16 -24.96 27.77
N ILE A 138 -13.84 -25.36 28.85
CA ILE A 138 -13.69 -26.60 29.61
C ILE A 138 -14.16 -27.79 28.78
#